data_AF-A0A1W2TEJ2-F1
#
_entry.id   AF-A0A1W2TEJ2-F1
#
_cell.length_a   1.000
_cell.length_b   1.000
_cell.length_c   1.000
_cell.angle_alpha   90.00
_cell.angle_beta   90.00
_cell.angle_gamma   90.00
#
_symmetry.space_group_name_H-M   'P 1'
#
loop_
_entity.id
_entity.type
_entity.pdbx_description
1 polymer ?
#
loop_
_entity_poly.entity_id
_entity_poly.type
_entity_poly.pdbx_seq_one_letter_code
_entity_poly.pdbx_strand_id
1 'polypeptide(L)'
;MDTHTPSRPDGTASSLAVIHESFIRSHLTSPSEASGCYMTAPGDICFAGDKSILPPPPGTEKHFTISAHLGRPLSRGSVHITSAPPPKSSEGLSIDPSFFGHPLDLEVFARHVQLAEEIAMTKPLLGYLKLDGIRGPGMPEPGEFSDPEKVKNYLLDTAVSAHHWLGSCQQIWVGL
;
A
#
# COMPACT_ATOMS: atom_id res chain seq x y z
N MET A 1 -29.68 -22.47 -23.99
CA MET A 1 -28.95 -22.62 -22.72
C MET A 1 -28.95 -21.24 -22.12
N ASP A 2 -29.91 -20.99 -21.25
CA ASP A 2 -30.27 -19.64 -20.83
C ASP A 2 -29.16 -19.04 -19.96
N THR A 3 -28.56 -17.97 -20.45
CA THR A 3 -27.61 -17.15 -19.69
C THR A 3 -28.38 -16.31 -18.69
N HIS A 4 -28.76 -16.94 -17.57
CA HIS A 4 -29.28 -16.20 -16.43
C HIS A 4 -28.11 -15.44 -15.81
N THR A 5 -27.89 -14.19 -16.23
CA THR A 5 -27.05 -13.26 -15.49
C THR A 5 -27.82 -12.88 -14.23
N PRO A 6 -27.35 -13.23 -13.02
CA PRO A 6 -28.04 -12.79 -11.82
C PRO A 6 -27.89 -11.27 -11.72
N SER A 7 -29.02 -10.56 -11.75
CA SER A 7 -29.06 -9.13 -11.45
C SER A 7 -28.68 -8.94 -9.99
N ARG A 8 -27.57 -8.24 -9.76
CA ARG A 8 -27.10 -7.85 -8.43
C ARG A 8 -28.15 -6.93 -7.79
N PRO A 9 -28.63 -7.21 -6.57
CA PRO A 9 -29.55 -6.30 -5.90
C PRO A 9 -28.80 -4.99 -5.60
N ASP A 10 -29.21 -3.91 -6.26
CA ASP A 10 -28.54 -2.60 -6.23
C ASP A 10 -28.47 -1.96 -4.82
N GLY A 11 -29.21 -2.47 -3.84
CA GLY A 11 -29.27 -1.93 -2.48
C GLY A 11 -28.18 -2.38 -1.50
N THR A 12 -27.56 -3.56 -1.69
CA THR A 12 -26.64 -4.15 -0.68
C THR A 12 -25.19 -3.71 -0.84
N ALA A 13 -24.77 -3.38 -2.06
CA ALA A 13 -23.42 -2.90 -2.31
C ALA A 13 -23.19 -1.48 -1.76
N SER A 14 -24.23 -0.63 -1.82
CA SER A 14 -24.20 0.72 -1.26
C SER A 14 -24.12 0.69 0.27
N SER A 15 -24.83 -0.23 0.94
CA SER A 15 -24.78 -0.32 2.41
C SER A 15 -23.42 -0.78 2.93
N LEU A 16 -22.78 -1.76 2.29
CA LEU A 16 -21.45 -2.22 2.71
C LEU A 16 -20.37 -1.16 2.52
N ALA A 17 -20.37 -0.45 1.39
CA ALA A 17 -19.41 0.62 1.13
C ALA A 17 -19.52 1.72 2.19
N VAL A 18 -20.75 2.16 2.49
CA VAL A 18 -21.03 3.16 3.53
C VAL A 18 -20.60 2.69 4.93
N ILE A 19 -20.92 1.44 5.30
CA ILE A 19 -20.50 0.87 6.59
C ILE A 19 -18.97 0.82 6.68
N HIS A 20 -18.31 0.39 5.60
CA HIS A 20 -16.86 0.29 5.57
C HIS A 20 -16.20 1.67 5.65
N GLU A 21 -16.67 2.67 4.90
CA GLU A 21 -16.19 4.05 5.01
C GLU A 21 -16.38 4.64 6.41
N SER A 22 -17.55 4.42 7.03
CA SER A 22 -17.80 4.84 8.41
C SER A 22 -16.84 4.18 9.39
N PHE A 23 -16.57 2.89 9.21
CA PHE A 23 -15.61 2.15 10.02
C PHE A 23 -14.20 2.71 9.85
N ILE A 24 -13.72 2.88 8.61
CA ILE A 24 -12.39 3.47 8.35
C ILE A 24 -12.28 4.87 8.96
N ARG A 25 -13.31 5.71 8.81
CA ARG A 25 -13.34 7.05 9.44
C ARG A 25 -13.18 6.94 10.95
N SER A 26 -13.95 6.09 11.62
CA SER A 26 -13.86 5.90 13.08
C SER A 26 -12.47 5.47 13.53
N HIS A 27 -11.82 4.60 12.75
CA HIS A 27 -10.46 4.11 13.01
C HIS A 27 -9.42 5.22 12.82
N LEU A 28 -9.49 6.00 11.73
CA LEU A 28 -8.56 7.10 11.46
C LEU A 28 -8.68 8.26 12.46
N THR A 29 -9.86 8.47 13.04
CA THR A 29 -10.07 9.50 14.06
C THR A 29 -9.79 9.03 15.49
N SER A 30 -9.52 7.74 15.69
CA SER A 30 -9.27 7.18 17.01
C SER A 30 -7.81 7.40 17.42
N PRO A 31 -7.55 7.92 18.64
CA PRO A 31 -6.19 8.08 19.14
C PRO A 31 -5.54 6.76 19.60
N SER A 32 -6.32 5.68 19.70
CA SER A 32 -5.84 4.37 20.19
C SER A 32 -5.70 3.32 19.11
N GLU A 33 -5.99 3.66 17.86
CA GLU A 33 -5.99 2.75 16.73
C GLU A 33 -4.91 3.14 15.71
N ALA A 34 -4.18 2.15 15.19
CA ALA A 34 -3.10 2.41 14.24
C ALA A 34 -3.65 2.48 12.80
N SER A 35 -3.40 3.58 12.09
CA SER A 35 -3.75 3.75 10.66
C SER A 35 -2.74 3.11 9.70
N GLY A 36 -1.56 2.75 10.21
CA GLY A 36 -0.49 2.10 9.46
C GLY A 36 0.51 1.42 10.37
N CYS A 37 1.42 0.64 9.79
CA CYS A 37 2.51 0.00 10.51
C CYS A 37 3.86 0.24 9.82
N TYR A 38 4.92 0.24 10.61
CA TYR A 38 6.29 0.47 10.15
C TYR A 38 7.11 -0.79 10.30
N MET A 39 7.85 -1.14 9.26
CA MET A 39 8.85 -2.20 9.32
C MET A 39 10.22 -1.61 9.02
N THR A 40 11.20 -1.99 9.82
CA THR A 40 12.59 -1.58 9.63
C THR A 40 13.44 -2.78 9.26
N ALA A 41 14.32 -2.63 8.28
CA ALA A 41 15.22 -3.69 7.89
C ALA A 41 16.66 -3.16 7.68
N PRO A 42 17.69 -3.91 8.10
CA PRO A 42 19.04 -3.65 7.64
C PRO A 42 19.15 -4.06 6.17
N GLY A 43 19.60 -3.14 5.33
CA GLY A 43 19.69 -3.33 3.88
C GLY A 43 18.83 -2.34 3.10
N ASP A 44 19.03 -2.38 1.78
CA ASP A 44 18.29 -1.57 0.83
C ASP A 44 17.14 -2.42 0.28
N ILE A 45 15.90 -2.05 0.62
CA ILE A 45 14.70 -2.69 0.11
C ILE A 45 13.99 -1.67 -0.78
N CYS A 46 14.33 -1.73 -2.07
CA CYS A 46 13.76 -0.88 -3.10
C CYS A 46 13.03 -1.71 -4.15
N PHE A 47 12.11 -1.05 -4.87
CA PHE A 47 11.32 -1.66 -5.92
C PHE A 47 11.50 -0.87 -7.22
N ALA A 48 11.53 -1.58 -8.34
CA ALA A 48 11.52 -0.98 -9.67
C ALA A 48 10.11 -0.45 -10.01
N GLY A 49 9.99 0.33 -11.09
CA GLY A 49 8.69 0.84 -11.55
C GLY A 49 7.70 -0.27 -11.95
N ASP A 50 8.20 -1.46 -12.33
CA ASP A 50 7.39 -2.66 -12.55
C ASP A 50 7.04 -3.42 -11.26
N LYS A 51 7.37 -2.84 -10.09
CA LYS A 51 7.11 -3.34 -8.74
C LYS A 51 7.92 -4.58 -8.36
N SER A 52 8.92 -4.97 -9.17
CA SER A 52 9.88 -6.02 -8.80
C SER A 52 10.86 -5.53 -7.73
N ILE A 53 11.34 -6.44 -6.89
CA ILE A 53 12.38 -6.13 -5.90
C ILE A 53 13.69 -5.84 -6.65
N LEU A 54 14.31 -4.70 -6.33
CA LEU A 54 15.63 -4.37 -6.84
C LEU A 54 16.71 -5.10 -6.04
N PRO A 55 17.78 -5.58 -6.70
CA PRO A 55 18.95 -6.07 -5.98
C PRO A 55 19.60 -4.91 -5.21
N PRO A 56 20.32 -5.21 -4.11
CA PRO A 56 21.09 -4.19 -3.41
C PRO A 56 22.05 -3.46 -4.35
N PRO A 57 22.26 -2.14 -4.17
CA PRO A 57 23.23 -1.38 -4.94
C PRO A 57 24.62 -2.02 -4.85
N PRO A 58 25.40 -2.04 -5.94
CA PRO A 58 26.78 -2.51 -5.88
C PRO A 58 27.58 -1.61 -4.94
N GLY A 59 28.41 -2.22 -4.08
CA GLY A 59 29.24 -1.47 -3.14
C GLY A 59 29.46 -2.17 -1.81
N THR A 60 29.99 -1.44 -0.84
CA THR A 60 30.23 -1.90 0.55
C THR A 60 29.43 -1.10 1.58
N GLU A 61 28.62 -0.17 1.09
CA GLU A 61 27.74 0.70 1.85
C GLU A 61 26.68 -0.13 2.57
N LYS A 62 26.34 0.34 3.78
CA LYS A 62 25.28 -0.26 4.58
C LYS A 62 24.05 0.62 4.47
N HIS A 63 22.93 -0.03 4.24
CA HIS A 63 21.64 0.63 4.06
C HIS A 63 20.71 0.28 5.22
N PHE A 64 19.73 1.13 5.43
CA PHE A 64 18.68 0.94 6.42
C PHE A 64 17.38 1.40 5.79
N THR A 65 16.37 0.53 5.78
CA THR A 65 15.07 0.82 5.21
C THR A 65 14.03 0.97 6.31
N ILE A 66 13.22 2.02 6.23
CA ILE A 66 11.95 2.15 6.95
C ILE A 66 10.84 2.06 5.92
N SER A 67 10.06 0.98 5.93
CA SER A 67 8.85 0.86 5.13
C SER A 67 7.62 1.17 5.98
N ALA A 68 6.61 1.77 5.36
CA ALA A 68 5.31 1.99 5.95
C ALA A 68 4.25 1.21 5.17
N HIS A 69 3.23 0.72 5.87
CA HIS A 69 2.10 0.01 5.27
C HIS A 69 0.81 0.65 5.75
N LEU A 70 -0.14 0.84 4.83
CA LEU A 70 -1.50 1.22 5.19
C LEU A 70 -2.19 0.07 5.93
N GLY A 71 -2.74 0.36 7.11
CA GLY A 71 -3.40 -0.66 7.93
C GLY A 71 -4.74 -1.09 7.35
N ARG A 72 -5.54 -0.13 6.87
CA ARG A 72 -6.91 -0.39 6.38
C ARG A 72 -7.24 0.45 5.13
N PRO A 73 -6.65 0.14 3.97
CA PRO A 73 -6.93 0.88 2.73
C PRO A 73 -8.42 0.79 2.34
N LEU A 74 -8.95 1.86 1.75
CA LEU A 74 -10.29 1.93 1.16
C LEU A 74 -10.31 1.44 -0.29
N SER A 75 -9.20 1.54 -1.01
CA SER A 75 -9.08 1.05 -2.38
C SER A 75 -9.41 -0.44 -2.46
N ARG A 76 -10.10 -0.84 -3.53
CA ARG A 76 -10.56 -2.22 -3.72
C ARG A 76 -10.21 -2.68 -5.12
N GLY A 77 -9.47 -3.77 -5.17
CA GLY A 77 -9.13 -4.47 -6.38
C GLY A 77 -10.10 -5.60 -6.74
N SER A 78 -9.74 -6.35 -7.77
CA SER A 78 -10.43 -7.56 -8.21
C SER A 78 -9.43 -8.62 -8.68
N VAL A 79 -9.87 -9.87 -8.67
CA VAL A 79 -9.17 -10.99 -9.29
C VAL A 79 -10.18 -11.84 -10.05
N HIS A 80 -9.89 -12.12 -11.32
CA HIS A 80 -10.78 -12.87 -12.20
C HIS A 80 -9.98 -13.85 -13.06
N ILE A 81 -10.56 -15.03 -13.27
CA ILE A 81 -10.06 -15.98 -14.27
C ILE A 81 -10.45 -15.46 -15.66
N THR A 82 -9.48 -15.31 -16.56
CA THR A 82 -9.69 -14.87 -17.95
C THR A 82 -9.60 -16.04 -18.94
N SER A 83 -8.92 -17.12 -18.59
CA SER A 83 -8.85 -18.39 -19.33
C SER A 83 -8.49 -19.53 -18.38
N ALA A 84 -8.62 -20.79 -18.83
CA ALA A 84 -8.22 -21.94 -18.02
C ALA A 84 -6.69 -21.93 -17.80
N PRO A 85 -6.20 -21.75 -16.54
CA PRO A 85 -4.77 -21.70 -16.27
C PRO A 85 -4.16 -23.11 -16.33
N PRO A 86 -2.91 -23.27 -16.79
CA PRO A 86 -2.14 -24.48 -16.53
C PRO A 86 -2.01 -24.74 -15.01
N PRO A 87 -1.86 -26.00 -14.57
CA PRO A 87 -1.66 -26.30 -13.16
C PRO A 87 -0.45 -25.55 -12.59
N LYS A 88 -0.65 -24.89 -11.44
CA LYS A 88 0.39 -24.09 -10.73
C LYS A 88 0.90 -22.87 -11.51
N SER A 89 0.11 -22.33 -12.45
CA SER A 89 0.42 -21.09 -13.17
C SER A 89 -0.52 -19.96 -12.74
N SER A 90 -0.03 -18.71 -12.83
CA SER A 90 -0.84 -17.50 -12.74
C SER A 90 -1.29 -16.98 -14.12
N GLU A 91 -0.87 -17.64 -15.21
CA GLU A 91 -1.37 -17.36 -16.56
C GLU A 91 -2.89 -17.54 -16.61
N GLY A 92 -3.62 -16.66 -17.30
CA GLY A 92 -5.09 -16.71 -17.32
C GLY A 92 -5.75 -16.15 -16.06
N LEU A 93 -5.01 -15.48 -15.17
CA LEU A 93 -5.54 -14.66 -14.09
C LEU A 93 -5.34 -13.17 -14.40
N SER A 94 -6.41 -12.39 -14.28
CA SER A 94 -6.34 -10.94 -14.18
C SER A 94 -6.38 -10.55 -12.70
N ILE A 95 -5.34 -9.90 -12.22
CA ILE A 95 -5.22 -9.38 -10.85
C ILE A 95 -5.05 -7.87 -10.96
N ASP A 96 -6.01 -7.12 -10.45
CA ASP A 96 -5.95 -5.67 -10.34
C ASP A 96 -6.14 -5.27 -8.88
N PRO A 97 -5.06 -4.93 -8.14
CA PRO A 97 -5.15 -4.43 -6.77
C PRO A 97 -5.87 -3.08 -6.63
N SER A 98 -5.93 -2.29 -7.71
CA SER A 98 -6.42 -0.91 -7.71
C SER A 98 -5.76 -0.04 -6.65
N PHE A 99 -4.41 -0.09 -6.52
CA PHE A 99 -3.70 0.77 -5.56
C PHE A 99 -4.06 2.24 -5.78
N PHE A 100 -4.40 2.93 -4.68
CA PHE A 100 -4.80 4.33 -4.68
C PHE A 100 -6.07 4.65 -5.49
N GLY A 101 -6.89 3.65 -5.82
CA GLY A 101 -8.20 3.86 -6.44
C GLY A 101 -9.13 4.74 -5.59
N HIS A 102 -8.96 4.72 -4.26
CA HIS A 102 -9.58 5.69 -3.36
C HIS A 102 -8.55 6.76 -2.91
N PRO A 103 -8.80 8.07 -3.11
CA PRO A 103 -7.79 9.11 -2.90
C PRO A 103 -7.31 9.23 -1.44
N LEU A 104 -8.16 8.87 -0.46
CA LEU A 104 -7.77 8.89 0.96
C LEU A 104 -6.58 7.97 1.25
N ASP A 105 -6.42 6.86 0.53
CA ASP A 105 -5.30 5.95 0.77
C ASP A 105 -3.97 6.62 0.46
N LEU A 106 -3.90 7.37 -0.63
CA LEU A 106 -2.70 8.12 -1.00
C LEU A 106 -2.39 9.23 0.02
N GLU A 107 -3.43 9.94 0.49
CA GLU A 107 -3.27 10.96 1.54
C GLU A 107 -2.72 10.37 2.84
N VAL A 108 -3.35 9.30 3.35
CA VAL A 108 -2.95 8.67 4.62
C VAL A 108 -1.56 8.05 4.48
N PHE A 109 -1.25 7.43 3.34
CA PHE A 109 0.06 6.84 3.13
C PHE A 109 1.15 7.90 3.03
N ALA A 110 0.87 9.02 2.37
CA ALA A 110 1.81 10.14 2.32
C ALA A 110 2.17 10.60 3.74
N ARG A 111 1.18 10.78 4.64
CA ARG A 111 1.46 11.13 6.05
C ARG A 111 2.33 10.10 6.77
N HIS A 112 2.12 8.81 6.50
CA HIS A 112 2.97 7.78 7.09
C HIS A 112 4.41 7.82 6.60
N VAL A 113 4.65 8.13 5.32
CA VAL A 113 6.00 8.31 4.76
C VAL A 113 6.66 9.59 5.32
N GLN A 114 5.90 10.68 5.49
CA GLN A 114 6.41 11.88 6.19
C GLN A 114 6.92 11.54 7.58
N LEU A 115 6.11 10.80 8.35
CA LEU A 115 6.51 10.35 9.69
C LEU A 115 7.73 9.40 9.65
N ALA A 116 7.85 8.55 8.62
CA ALA A 116 9.04 7.71 8.46
C ALA A 116 10.32 8.53 8.28
N GLU A 117 10.28 9.61 7.50
CA GLU A 117 11.42 10.54 7.38
C GLU A 117 11.67 11.28 8.69
N GLU A 118 10.62 11.74 9.38
CA GLU A 118 10.77 12.38 10.70
C GLU A 118 11.47 11.45 11.69
N ILE A 119 11.10 10.17 11.73
CA ILE A 119 11.76 9.14 12.54
C ILE A 119 13.23 8.99 12.13
N ALA A 120 13.54 8.91 10.84
CA ALA A 120 14.91 8.80 10.32
C ALA A 120 15.76 10.04 10.70
N MET A 121 15.15 11.22 10.70
CA MET A 121 15.80 12.50 11.02
C MET A 121 15.86 12.80 12.53
N THR A 122 15.34 11.91 13.37
CA THR A 122 15.33 12.09 14.83
C THR A 122 16.47 11.31 15.49
N LYS A 123 17.08 11.90 16.55
CA LYS A 123 18.10 11.22 17.36
C LYS A 123 17.46 10.09 18.21
N PRO A 124 18.15 8.96 18.42
CA PRO A 124 19.54 8.70 18.05
C PRO A 124 19.74 8.19 16.61
N LEU A 125 18.67 7.83 15.91
CA LEU A 125 18.75 7.18 14.60
C LEU A 125 19.51 8.02 13.57
N LEU A 126 19.23 9.32 13.50
CA LEU A 126 19.94 10.26 12.62
C LEU A 126 21.47 10.16 12.74
N GLY A 127 22.00 9.87 13.93
CA GLY A 127 23.45 9.73 14.16
C GLY A 127 24.09 8.52 13.46
N TYR A 128 23.28 7.58 12.96
CA TYR A 128 23.72 6.38 12.26
C TYR A 128 23.43 6.42 10.75
N LEU A 129 22.69 7.43 10.27
CA LEU A 129 22.34 7.57 8.85
C LEU A 129 23.25 8.59 8.16
N LYS A 130 23.60 8.33 6.90
CA LYS A 130 24.31 9.29 6.03
C LYS A 130 23.29 10.02 5.17
N LEU A 131 23.09 11.31 5.44
CA LEU A 131 22.13 12.13 4.67
C LEU A 131 22.55 12.35 3.22
N ASP A 132 23.86 12.35 2.97
CA ASP A 132 24.50 12.41 1.65
C ASP A 132 24.80 11.01 1.08
N GLY A 133 24.24 9.96 1.70
CA GLY A 133 24.41 8.57 1.26
C GLY A 133 23.50 8.18 0.09
N ILE A 134 23.64 6.94 -0.36
CA ILE A 134 22.75 6.34 -1.37
C ILE A 134 21.35 6.16 -0.76
N ARG A 135 20.32 6.58 -1.51
CA ARG A 135 18.92 6.48 -1.13
C ARG A 135 18.13 5.71 -2.18
N GLY A 136 16.90 5.35 -1.83
CA GLY A 136 16.02 4.62 -2.74
C GLY A 136 15.78 5.38 -4.06
N PRO A 137 15.62 4.67 -5.18
CA PRO A 137 15.40 5.31 -6.49
C PRO A 137 14.22 6.29 -6.46
N GLY A 138 14.43 7.50 -6.98
CA GLY A 138 13.39 8.53 -7.05
C GLY A 138 12.99 9.15 -5.70
N MET A 139 13.66 8.78 -4.60
CA MET A 139 13.40 9.37 -3.29
C MET A 139 13.85 10.84 -3.29
N PRO A 140 12.97 11.81 -2.93
CA PRO A 140 13.31 13.22 -2.74
C PRO A 140 14.44 13.43 -1.73
N GLU A 141 15.13 14.57 -1.79
CA GLU A 141 16.25 14.92 -0.89
C GLU A 141 15.81 14.98 0.59
N PRO A 142 16.74 14.82 1.56
CA PRO A 142 16.37 14.76 2.97
C PRO A 142 15.60 16.01 3.41
N GLY A 143 14.41 15.80 4.00
CA GLY A 143 13.53 16.88 4.44
C GLY A 143 12.55 17.37 3.37
N GLU A 144 12.68 16.93 2.13
CA GLU A 144 11.73 17.27 1.07
C GLU A 144 10.40 16.52 1.19
N PHE A 145 10.32 15.44 1.97
CA PHE A 145 9.01 14.84 2.29
C PHE A 145 8.16 15.73 3.21
N SER A 146 8.67 16.84 3.73
CA SER A 146 7.81 17.87 4.34
C SER A 146 6.72 18.38 3.38
N ASP A 147 6.95 18.31 2.06
CA ASP A 147 5.94 18.58 1.04
C ASP A 147 5.13 17.31 0.71
N PRO A 148 3.83 17.25 1.07
CA PRO A 148 3.01 16.07 0.83
C PRO A 148 2.86 15.73 -0.65
N GLU A 149 2.94 16.67 -1.58
CA GLU A 149 2.81 16.37 -3.01
C GLU A 149 4.04 15.62 -3.56
N LYS A 150 5.24 15.93 -3.06
CA LYS A 150 6.46 15.15 -3.38
C LYS A 150 6.34 13.72 -2.90
N VAL A 151 5.78 13.53 -1.71
CA VAL A 151 5.55 12.19 -1.16
C VAL A 151 4.54 11.41 -1.99
N LYS A 152 3.44 12.03 -2.41
CA LYS A 152 2.42 11.37 -3.24
C LYS A 152 2.97 10.95 -4.59
N ASN A 153 3.73 11.82 -5.26
CA ASN A 153 4.39 11.48 -6.52
C ASN A 153 5.35 10.30 -6.35
N TYR A 154 6.17 10.33 -5.29
CA TYR A 154 7.06 9.21 -4.96
C TYR A 154 6.28 7.90 -4.73
N LEU A 155 5.16 7.95 -4.01
CA LEU A 155 4.31 6.78 -3.73
C LEU A 155 3.65 6.20 -4.98
N LEU A 156 3.23 7.03 -5.93
CA LEU A 156 2.62 6.56 -7.17
C LEU A 156 3.59 5.67 -7.98
N ASP A 157 4.88 5.99 -7.93
CA ASP A 157 5.93 5.25 -8.64
C ASP A 157 6.48 4.05 -7.84
N THR A 158 6.51 4.13 -6.51
CA THR A 158 7.24 3.17 -5.67
C THR A 158 6.39 2.26 -4.81
N ALA A 159 5.10 2.56 -4.61
CA ALA A 159 4.26 1.74 -3.75
C ALA A 159 4.03 0.34 -4.35
N VAL A 160 4.24 -0.67 -3.50
CA VAL A 160 4.07 -2.08 -3.81
C VAL A 160 3.18 -2.77 -2.78
N SER A 161 2.84 -4.03 -3.04
CA SER A 161 2.05 -4.82 -2.11
C SER A 161 2.84 -5.18 -0.85
N ALA A 162 2.16 -5.16 0.28
CA ALA A 162 2.61 -5.78 1.52
C ALA A 162 2.44 -7.32 1.53
N HIS A 163 1.91 -7.91 0.45
CA HIS A 163 1.52 -9.32 0.33
C HIS A 163 0.43 -9.79 1.31
N HIS A 164 -0.28 -8.87 1.96
CA HIS A 164 -1.39 -9.15 2.88
C HIS A 164 -2.76 -8.98 2.21
N TRP A 165 -2.96 -9.66 1.08
CA TRP A 165 -4.21 -9.57 0.31
C TRP A 165 -5.35 -10.32 1.01
N LEU A 166 -6.50 -9.66 1.15
CA LEU A 166 -7.70 -10.24 1.77
C LEU A 166 -8.95 -9.75 1.04
N GLY A 167 -10.04 -10.52 1.13
CA GLY A 167 -11.36 -10.07 0.69
C GLY A 167 -11.72 -10.33 -0.78
N SER A 168 -11.09 -11.30 -1.44
CA SER A 168 -11.54 -11.78 -2.77
C SER A 168 -12.84 -12.58 -2.72
N CYS A 169 -13.08 -13.31 -1.62
CA CYS A 169 -14.32 -14.03 -1.32
C CYS A 169 -14.83 -13.61 0.07
N GLN A 170 -15.53 -12.48 0.14
CA GLN A 170 -15.99 -11.92 1.41
C GLN A 170 -17.21 -12.66 1.93
N GLN A 171 -17.15 -13.13 3.17
CA GLN A 171 -18.34 -13.58 3.89
C GLN A 171 -19.03 -12.36 4.47
N ILE A 172 -20.17 -11.98 3.88
CA ILE A 172 -20.99 -10.88 4.36
C ILE A 172 -22.31 -11.48 4.85
N TRP A 173 -22.66 -11.23 6.11
CA TRP A 173 -23.97 -11.62 6.63
C TRP A 173 -25.00 -10.58 6.18
N VAL A 174 -25.97 -11.03 5.37
CA VAL A 174 -27.11 -10.22 4.95
C VAL A 174 -28.29 -10.63 5.82
N GLY A 175 -28.52 -9.90 6.91
CA GLY A 175 -29.71 -10.07 7.74
C GLY A 175 -30.96 -9.68 6.95
N LEU A 176 -31.92 -10.61 6.86
CA LEU A 176 -33.29 -10.40 6.40
C LEU A 176 -34.18 -9.96 7.55
#